data_AF-A0A1G5G1Y8-F1
#
_entry.id   AF-A0A1G5G1Y8-F1
#
_cell.length_a   1.000
_cell.length_b   1.000
_cell.length_c   1.000
_cell.angle_alpha   90.00
_cell.angle_beta   90.00
_cell.angle_gamma   90.00
#
_symmetry.space_group_name_H-M   'P 1'
#
loop_
_entity.id
_entity.type
_entity.pdbx_description
1 polymer ?
#
loop_
_entity_poly.entity_id
_entity_poly.type
_entity_poly.pdbx_seq_one_letter_code
_entity_poly.pdbx_strand_id
1 'polypeptide(L)'
;MDADGDPTNDDTDGDGTPDYLDSDDDGDGVDTALENYDGDNDPTNQDTDGDGTPDYLDTDDDGDGVDTQYENPNPDGDGNPNTGATQDTDTDTVPDYLDSDDDGDGINTVFENPNPDGDGDPNTGATQDTDGTEGPDYLDTDDDGDGLDTMDENADPNGDNDPADALDSDLDGTPDYLDVDDVDGDGVPDSADLDDDNDGILDSVEDANLDGDDNPFTDPTDTDGDGIPNFLDQDADGDGIPDNVEGQTTAGYTPPSGVDADGNGLDDNYENTPGSGEGISPENTDGADQPDYLDLDSDNDGVADATEGFDTNSDGIADTVPANSDLDGDGIDDNFDTDPNGAYTDPSGNVVDTDPATDLNNTDTTDEPDYRDTDDDNDGVPTLTEDVDADGDPTNDDTDGDGTPDYLDSDDDGDGVDTALENYDGDNDPPTRTRTATVHQTT
;
A
#
# COMPACT_ATOMS: atom_id res chain seq x y z
N MET A 1 17.27 -12.08 48.03
CA MET A 1 17.15 -11.61 49.45
C MET A 1 15.77 -11.89 50.07
N ASP A 2 15.70 -12.67 51.15
CA ASP A 2 14.46 -12.83 51.89
C ASP A 2 14.19 -11.60 52.82
N ALA A 3 12.92 -11.28 53.08
CA ALA A 3 12.55 -10.04 53.79
C ALA A 3 12.88 -10.05 55.30
N ASP A 4 13.62 -11.04 55.81
CA ASP A 4 13.90 -11.20 57.24
C ASP A 4 15.21 -10.49 57.69
N GLY A 5 16.09 -10.14 56.74
CA GLY A 5 17.31 -9.38 56.93
C GLY A 5 18.45 -10.16 57.59
N ASP A 6 18.43 -11.50 57.54
CA ASP A 6 19.51 -12.40 57.93
C ASP A 6 20.24 -12.95 56.70
N PRO A 7 21.40 -12.39 56.31
CA PRO A 7 22.14 -12.81 55.11
C PRO A 7 22.80 -14.20 55.23
N THR A 8 22.46 -14.98 56.26
CA THR A 8 23.00 -16.33 56.46
C THR A 8 22.09 -17.43 55.94
N ASN A 9 20.92 -17.06 55.42
CA ASN A 9 19.93 -17.94 54.80
C ASN A 9 19.29 -17.35 53.55
N ASP A 10 19.84 -16.26 53.00
CA ASP A 10 19.59 -15.89 51.61
C ASP A 10 20.14 -17.01 50.71
N ASP A 11 19.40 -17.34 49.65
CA ASP A 11 19.51 -18.49 48.74
C ASP A 11 18.73 -18.03 47.50
N THR A 12 19.39 -17.26 46.63
CA THR A 12 18.75 -16.47 45.57
C THR A 12 18.25 -17.35 44.43
N ASP A 13 19.07 -18.29 43.95
CA ASP A 13 18.71 -19.30 42.95
C ASP A 13 17.79 -20.43 43.50
N GLY A 14 17.74 -20.60 44.83
CA GLY A 14 16.93 -21.61 45.49
C GLY A 14 17.45 -23.06 45.36
N ASP A 15 18.72 -23.28 45.03
CA ASP A 15 19.33 -24.61 44.93
C ASP A 15 19.52 -25.29 46.30
N GLY A 16 19.45 -24.50 47.38
CA GLY A 16 19.62 -24.91 48.77
C GLY A 16 21.01 -24.65 49.35
N THR A 17 21.86 -23.93 48.63
CA THR A 17 23.16 -23.41 49.04
C THR A 17 23.01 -21.91 49.31
N PRO A 18 23.22 -21.45 50.56
CA PRO A 18 23.07 -20.03 50.83
C PRO A 18 24.14 -19.18 50.12
N ASP A 19 23.78 -18.02 49.56
CA ASP A 19 24.60 -17.09 48.77
C ASP A 19 26.06 -16.97 49.26
N TYR A 20 26.27 -16.74 50.57
CA TYR A 20 27.63 -16.60 51.13
C TYR A 20 28.54 -17.87 51.00
N LEU A 21 27.99 -19.00 50.55
CA LEU A 21 28.67 -20.25 50.24
C LEU A 21 28.51 -20.69 48.78
N ASP A 22 27.68 -20.02 47.99
CA ASP A 22 27.55 -20.29 46.57
C ASP A 22 28.73 -19.71 45.78
N SER A 23 28.94 -20.25 44.60
CA SER A 23 29.86 -19.71 43.59
C SER A 23 29.16 -18.87 42.53
N ASP A 24 27.85 -19.03 42.42
CA ASP A 24 26.93 -18.53 41.40
C ASP A 24 25.61 -18.35 42.17
N ASP A 25 25.34 -17.12 42.61
CA ASP A 25 24.36 -16.82 43.67
C ASP A 25 22.92 -16.78 43.10
N ASP A 26 22.73 -16.35 41.86
CA ASP A 26 21.47 -16.30 41.08
C ASP A 26 21.25 -17.53 40.18
N GLY A 27 22.30 -18.30 39.87
CA GLY A 27 22.22 -19.53 39.10
C GLY A 27 22.19 -19.32 37.59
N ASP A 28 22.64 -18.16 37.10
CA ASP A 28 22.66 -17.79 35.68
C ASP A 28 23.78 -18.49 34.87
N GLY A 29 24.74 -19.12 35.57
CA GLY A 29 25.88 -19.82 34.98
C GLY A 29 27.18 -19.01 34.91
N VAL A 30 27.22 -17.81 35.47
CA VAL A 30 28.38 -16.95 35.69
C VAL A 30 28.79 -17.03 37.17
N ASP A 31 30.08 -17.24 37.45
CA ASP A 31 30.53 -17.24 38.85
C ASP A 31 30.43 -15.79 39.43
N THR A 32 29.76 -15.59 40.56
CA THR A 32 29.67 -14.34 41.38
C THR A 32 30.95 -13.52 41.52
N ALA A 33 32.11 -14.16 41.45
CA ALA A 33 33.39 -13.47 41.53
C ALA A 33 33.82 -12.79 40.21
N LEU A 34 33.13 -13.05 39.11
CA LEU A 34 33.46 -12.69 37.73
C LEU A 34 32.47 -11.72 37.10
N GLU A 35 31.32 -11.51 37.73
CA GLU A 35 30.31 -10.49 37.43
C GLU A 35 30.79 -9.11 37.90
N ASN A 36 31.90 -8.68 37.33
CA ASN A 36 32.56 -7.43 37.63
C ASN A 36 33.00 -6.76 36.33
N TYR A 37 32.02 -6.36 35.53
CA TYR A 37 32.23 -5.90 34.17
C TYR A 37 32.94 -4.52 34.12
N ASP A 38 32.78 -3.66 35.13
CA ASP A 38 33.42 -2.33 35.19
C ASP A 38 34.94 -2.34 35.55
N GLY A 39 35.46 -3.51 35.97
CA GLY A 39 36.86 -3.72 36.33
C GLY A 39 37.32 -3.16 37.69
N ASP A 40 36.42 -2.74 38.58
CA ASP A 40 36.74 -2.22 39.91
C ASP A 40 37.11 -3.32 40.95
N ASN A 41 36.85 -4.59 40.63
CA ASN A 41 37.07 -5.80 41.44
C ASN A 41 36.14 -5.91 42.67
N ASP A 42 34.93 -5.37 42.58
CA ASP A 42 33.85 -5.45 43.55
C ASP A 42 32.53 -5.79 42.83
N PRO A 43 32.20 -7.09 42.64
CA PRO A 43 30.96 -7.51 41.97
C PRO A 43 29.69 -7.03 42.70
N THR A 44 29.80 -6.65 43.98
CA THR A 44 28.64 -6.29 44.80
C THR A 44 28.02 -4.93 44.47
N ASN A 45 28.51 -4.27 43.43
CA ASN A 45 28.09 -2.95 43.01
C ASN A 45 27.83 -2.80 41.50
N GLN A 46 28.07 -3.85 40.71
CA GLN A 46 27.57 -3.90 39.33
C GLN A 46 26.05 -4.03 39.40
N ASP A 47 25.38 -3.45 38.41
CA ASP A 47 23.93 -3.20 38.35
C ASP A 47 23.75 -2.70 36.91
N THR A 48 23.80 -3.63 35.96
CA THR A 48 23.92 -3.35 34.52
C THR A 48 22.66 -2.64 34.00
N ASP A 49 21.48 -3.13 34.35
CA ASP A 49 20.18 -2.53 34.05
C ASP A 49 19.80 -1.31 34.95
N GLY A 50 20.40 -1.21 36.14
CA GLY A 50 20.17 -0.14 37.09
C GLY A 50 18.86 -0.26 37.91
N ASP A 51 18.26 -1.44 38.01
CA ASP A 51 17.04 -1.67 38.80
C ASP A 51 17.32 -1.66 40.33
N GLY A 52 18.59 -1.81 40.71
CA GLY A 52 19.08 -1.81 42.08
C GLY A 52 19.31 -3.19 42.70
N THR A 53 19.18 -4.25 41.90
CA THR A 53 19.64 -5.62 42.14
C THR A 53 20.99 -5.76 41.46
N PRO A 54 22.07 -6.03 42.21
CA PRO A 54 23.36 -6.24 41.56
C PRO A 54 23.37 -7.52 40.72
N ASP A 55 24.06 -7.50 39.58
CA ASP A 55 24.22 -8.60 38.61
C ASP A 55 24.31 -9.97 39.29
N TYR A 56 25.22 -10.14 40.26
CA TYR A 56 25.39 -11.42 41.00
C TYR A 56 24.20 -11.91 41.87
N LEU A 57 23.08 -11.21 41.84
CA LEU A 57 21.82 -11.59 42.46
C LEU A 57 20.62 -11.40 41.51
N ASP A 58 20.89 -11.03 40.27
CA ASP A 58 19.94 -10.87 39.20
C ASP A 58 20.06 -12.05 38.24
N THR A 59 18.94 -12.47 37.66
CA THR A 59 18.96 -13.56 36.68
C THR A 59 18.95 -13.04 35.25
N ASP A 60 18.78 -11.73 35.08
CA ASP A 60 18.59 -10.97 33.85
C ASP A 60 19.41 -9.68 34.03
N ASP A 61 20.70 -9.73 33.70
CA ASP A 61 21.69 -8.71 34.05
C ASP A 61 21.41 -7.33 33.40
N ASP A 62 20.97 -7.32 32.13
CA ASP A 62 20.63 -6.11 31.36
C ASP A 62 19.14 -5.73 31.41
N GLY A 63 18.30 -6.61 31.96
CA GLY A 63 16.89 -6.36 32.21
C GLY A 63 16.04 -6.36 30.93
N ASP A 64 16.51 -7.05 29.89
CA ASP A 64 15.88 -7.10 28.57
C ASP A 64 14.74 -8.14 28.50
N GLY A 65 14.60 -8.98 29.52
CA GLY A 65 13.54 -9.98 29.64
C GLY A 65 13.93 -11.40 29.22
N VAL A 66 15.19 -11.62 28.83
CA VAL A 66 15.83 -12.92 28.67
C VAL A 66 16.75 -13.18 29.87
N ASP A 67 16.56 -14.31 30.59
CA ASP A 67 17.50 -14.60 31.68
C ASP A 67 18.89 -14.87 31.09
N THR A 68 19.93 -14.32 31.70
CA THR A 68 21.36 -14.44 31.35
C THR A 68 21.78 -15.88 31.03
N GLN A 69 21.22 -16.89 31.70
CA GLN A 69 21.52 -18.30 31.40
C GLN A 69 21.17 -18.75 29.96
N TYR A 70 20.25 -18.06 29.29
CA TYR A 70 19.74 -18.39 27.96
C TYR A 70 20.48 -17.70 26.81
N GLU A 71 21.32 -16.72 27.14
CA GLU A 71 22.12 -15.92 26.19
C GLU A 71 23.57 -16.41 26.11
N ASN A 72 23.77 -17.65 26.57
CA ASN A 72 25.03 -18.37 26.45
C ASN A 72 26.27 -17.58 26.99
N PRO A 73 26.23 -17.11 28.25
CA PRO A 73 27.28 -16.31 28.90
C PRO A 73 28.53 -17.14 29.19
N ASN A 74 28.39 -18.47 29.23
CA ASN A 74 29.47 -19.40 29.59
C ASN A 74 29.41 -20.69 28.74
N PRO A 75 29.75 -20.62 27.44
CA PRO A 75 29.56 -21.74 26.50
C PRO A 75 30.40 -22.99 26.80
N ASP A 76 31.50 -22.86 27.57
CA ASP A 76 32.35 -24.01 27.94
C ASP A 76 32.02 -24.59 29.33
N GLY A 77 31.10 -23.95 30.06
CA GLY A 77 30.54 -24.39 31.33
C GLY A 77 31.55 -24.43 32.47
N ASP A 78 32.59 -23.58 32.43
CA ASP A 78 33.61 -23.53 33.47
C ASP A 78 33.38 -22.45 34.55
N GLY A 79 32.35 -21.63 34.36
CA GLY A 79 31.85 -20.59 35.27
C GLY A 79 32.42 -19.22 34.92
N ASN A 80 33.31 -19.13 33.92
CA ASN A 80 34.02 -17.90 33.60
C ASN A 80 33.72 -17.42 32.18
N PRO A 81 33.00 -16.29 32.02
CA PRO A 81 32.65 -15.75 30.70
C PRO A 81 33.90 -15.37 29.89
N ASN A 82 35.04 -15.13 30.54
CA ASN A 82 36.30 -14.76 29.87
C ASN A 82 37.07 -15.94 29.25
N THR A 83 36.63 -17.19 29.41
CA THR A 83 37.31 -18.39 28.87
C THR A 83 36.62 -19.02 27.67
N GLY A 84 35.32 -18.77 27.50
CA GLY A 84 34.52 -19.10 26.32
C GLY A 84 34.57 -18.02 25.25
N ALA A 85 33.84 -18.25 24.15
CA ALA A 85 33.41 -17.20 23.23
C ALA A 85 31.91 -17.05 23.48
N THR A 86 31.56 -16.11 24.35
CA THR A 86 30.18 -15.74 24.68
C THR A 86 29.40 -15.38 23.41
N GLN A 87 28.07 -15.42 23.48
CA GLN A 87 27.24 -14.81 22.45
C GLN A 87 27.53 -13.29 22.41
N ASP A 88 27.38 -12.72 21.22
CA ASP A 88 27.75 -11.35 20.80
C ASP A 88 27.20 -11.25 19.37
N THR A 89 25.88 -11.08 19.27
CA THR A 89 25.09 -11.25 18.03
C THR A 89 25.40 -10.14 17.03
N ASP A 90 25.37 -8.89 17.47
CA ASP A 90 25.71 -7.71 16.65
C ASP A 90 27.24 -7.50 16.42
N THR A 91 28.06 -8.20 17.20
CA THR A 91 29.54 -8.15 17.19
C THR A 91 30.17 -6.83 17.65
N ASP A 92 29.48 -6.03 18.47
CA ASP A 92 29.95 -4.73 18.96
C ASP A 92 30.92 -4.82 20.16
N THR A 93 31.08 -6.03 20.72
CA THR A 93 31.90 -6.42 21.87
C THR A 93 31.24 -6.38 23.25
N VAL A 94 29.97 -6.00 23.35
CA VAL A 94 29.09 -6.27 24.47
C VAL A 94 28.47 -7.65 24.20
N PRO A 95 28.63 -8.63 25.10
CA PRO A 95 27.92 -9.90 24.96
C PRO A 95 26.42 -9.71 25.19
N ASP A 96 25.59 -10.51 24.52
CA ASP A 96 24.13 -10.50 24.60
C ASP A 96 23.61 -10.30 26.04
N TYR A 97 24.02 -11.15 26.99
CA TYR A 97 23.64 -11.04 28.42
C TYR A 97 24.03 -9.74 29.19
N LEU A 98 24.60 -8.75 28.52
CA LEU A 98 24.87 -7.40 29.05
C LEU A 98 24.45 -6.30 28.06
N ASP A 99 23.75 -6.66 27.00
CA ASP A 99 23.26 -5.80 25.94
C ASP A 99 21.75 -5.77 25.94
N SER A 100 21.17 -4.59 25.80
CA SER A 100 19.70 -4.48 25.81
C SER A 100 19.09 -4.56 24.40
N ASP A 101 19.94 -4.65 23.38
CA ASP A 101 19.67 -4.60 21.93
C ASP A 101 20.67 -5.59 21.29
N ASP A 102 20.34 -6.88 21.38
CA ASP A 102 21.25 -8.02 21.18
C ASP A 102 21.86 -8.07 19.76
N ASP A 103 21.05 -7.75 18.75
CA ASP A 103 21.38 -7.83 17.34
C ASP A 103 21.75 -6.46 16.72
N GLY A 104 21.51 -5.38 17.46
CA GLY A 104 21.96 -4.03 17.15
C GLY A 104 21.14 -3.35 16.06
N ASP A 105 19.89 -3.77 15.88
CA ASP A 105 18.95 -3.21 14.89
C ASP A 105 18.31 -1.88 15.37
N GLY A 106 18.49 -1.53 16.64
CA GLY A 106 17.97 -0.30 17.23
C GLY A 106 16.62 -0.44 17.94
N ILE A 107 16.07 -1.64 18.04
CA ILE A 107 14.98 -1.99 18.96
C ILE A 107 15.60 -2.72 20.16
N ASN A 108 15.12 -2.44 21.38
CA ASN A 108 15.61 -3.22 22.52
C ASN A 108 14.93 -4.59 22.52
N THR A 109 15.67 -5.65 22.84
CA THR A 109 15.22 -7.04 22.97
C THR A 109 13.88 -7.16 23.69
N VAL A 110 13.65 -6.40 24.76
CA VAL A 110 12.40 -6.41 25.53
C VAL A 110 11.12 -6.11 24.71
N PHE A 111 11.26 -5.39 23.59
CA PHE A 111 10.16 -5.00 22.71
C PHE A 111 9.90 -5.99 21.57
N GLU A 112 10.86 -6.87 21.28
CA GLU A 112 10.77 -7.93 20.26
C GLU A 112 10.22 -9.24 20.84
N ASN A 113 9.59 -9.14 22.02
CA ASN A 113 8.82 -10.19 22.64
C ASN A 113 9.59 -11.54 22.77
N PRO A 114 10.80 -11.52 23.34
CA PRO A 114 11.70 -12.68 23.45
C PRO A 114 11.11 -13.77 24.34
N ASN A 115 10.25 -13.38 25.28
CA ASN A 115 9.70 -14.22 26.34
C ASN A 115 8.20 -13.91 26.60
N PRO A 116 7.29 -14.35 25.72
CA PRO A 116 5.87 -13.94 25.77
C PRO A 116 5.08 -14.41 26.99
N ASP A 117 5.53 -15.47 27.69
CA ASP A 117 4.89 -15.94 28.93
C ASP A 117 5.53 -15.38 30.20
N GLY A 118 6.63 -14.63 30.05
CA GLY A 118 7.29 -13.84 31.08
C GLY A 118 7.91 -14.68 32.19
N ASP A 119 8.43 -15.88 31.83
CA ASP A 119 9.07 -16.78 32.79
C ASP A 119 10.60 -16.74 32.79
N GLY A 120 11.18 -16.00 31.85
CA GLY A 120 12.62 -15.71 31.71
C GLY A 120 13.28 -16.57 30.63
N ASP A 121 12.58 -17.63 30.19
CA ASP A 121 13.11 -18.63 29.28
C ASP A 121 12.49 -18.49 27.88
N PRO A 122 13.25 -18.02 26.88
CA PRO A 122 12.75 -17.90 25.50
C PRO A 122 12.40 -19.28 24.89
N ASN A 123 12.78 -20.40 25.51
CA ASN A 123 12.45 -21.74 25.00
C ASN A 123 11.10 -22.29 25.48
N THR A 124 10.43 -21.61 26.42
CA THR A 124 9.13 -22.05 26.97
C THR A 124 7.94 -21.26 26.45
N GLY A 125 8.18 -20.02 26.00
CA GLY A 125 7.26 -19.18 25.28
C GLY A 125 7.11 -19.54 23.79
N ALA A 126 6.16 -18.90 23.12
CA ALA A 126 6.12 -18.86 21.65
C ALA A 126 6.80 -17.56 21.22
N THR A 127 8.10 -17.47 21.50
CA THR A 127 8.99 -16.35 21.15
C THR A 127 8.74 -15.90 19.71
N GLN A 128 8.79 -14.58 19.52
CA GLN A 128 8.59 -13.98 18.21
C GLN A 128 9.71 -14.42 17.25
N ASP A 129 9.33 -14.63 16.00
CA ASP A 129 10.10 -15.23 14.91
C ASP A 129 9.22 -14.97 13.67
N THR A 130 9.28 -13.71 13.20
CA THR A 130 8.31 -13.12 12.27
C THR A 130 8.45 -13.72 10.87
N ASP A 131 9.67 -13.73 10.32
CA ASP A 131 9.98 -14.35 9.04
C ASP A 131 10.05 -15.90 9.10
N GLY A 132 10.23 -16.48 10.29
CA GLY A 132 10.41 -17.92 10.49
C GLY A 132 11.80 -18.42 10.11
N THR A 133 12.77 -17.53 9.89
CA THR A 133 14.08 -17.83 9.32
C THR A 133 15.28 -17.59 10.23
N GLU A 134 15.96 -16.45 10.35
CA GLU A 134 17.35 -16.45 10.83
C GLU A 134 17.53 -16.50 12.36
N GLY A 135 16.44 -16.37 13.12
CA GLY A 135 16.43 -16.49 14.57
C GLY A 135 15.04 -16.23 15.11
N PRO A 136 14.88 -16.03 16.42
CA PRO A 136 13.86 -15.11 16.90
C PRO A 136 14.24 -13.66 16.58
N ASP A 137 13.24 -12.77 16.50
CA ASP A 137 13.35 -11.33 16.16
C ASP A 137 14.53 -10.65 16.89
N TYR A 138 14.59 -10.71 18.24
CA TYR A 138 15.70 -10.16 19.05
C TYR A 138 17.13 -10.66 18.76
N LEU A 139 17.33 -11.57 17.82
CA LEU A 139 18.65 -12.05 17.36
C LEU A 139 18.81 -11.92 15.84
N ASP A 140 17.92 -11.18 15.17
CA ASP A 140 17.74 -11.13 13.72
C ASP A 140 17.53 -9.70 13.23
N THR A 141 18.53 -9.14 12.56
CA THR A 141 18.53 -7.72 12.18
C THR A 141 17.54 -7.35 11.07
N ASP A 142 16.79 -8.31 10.54
CA ASP A 142 15.87 -8.26 9.40
C ASP A 142 14.63 -9.10 9.79
N ASP A 143 13.87 -8.59 10.75
CA ASP A 143 12.82 -9.30 11.51
C ASP A 143 11.79 -10.00 10.62
N ASP A 144 11.35 -9.32 9.57
CA ASP A 144 10.31 -9.77 8.65
C ASP A 144 10.88 -10.50 7.41
N GLY A 145 12.19 -10.40 7.21
CA GLY A 145 12.95 -11.09 6.18
C GLY A 145 12.76 -10.50 4.77
N ASP A 146 12.38 -9.23 4.67
CA ASP A 146 12.21 -8.51 3.40
C ASP A 146 13.57 -8.15 2.74
N GLY A 147 14.66 -8.18 3.51
CA GLY A 147 16.01 -7.89 3.06
C GLY A 147 16.51 -6.47 3.35
N LEU A 148 15.75 -5.66 4.09
CA LEU A 148 16.16 -4.43 4.74
C LEU A 148 16.42 -4.70 6.22
N ASP A 149 17.52 -4.15 6.75
CA ASP A 149 17.76 -4.29 8.19
C ASP A 149 16.70 -3.43 8.93
N THR A 150 16.10 -3.90 10.02
CA THR A 150 15.05 -3.22 10.80
C THR A 150 15.42 -1.78 11.21
N MET A 151 16.71 -1.52 11.41
CA MET A 151 17.24 -0.17 11.67
C MET A 151 16.97 0.84 10.54
N ASP A 152 16.87 0.36 9.31
CA ASP A 152 16.70 1.14 8.09
C ASP A 152 15.21 1.29 7.69
N GLU A 153 14.30 0.63 8.42
CA GLU A 153 12.84 0.63 8.23
C GLU A 153 12.10 1.62 9.13
N ASN A 154 12.84 2.46 9.86
CA ASN A 154 12.27 3.52 10.70
C ASN A 154 11.35 2.96 11.82
N ALA A 155 11.70 1.79 12.36
CA ALA A 155 11.06 1.14 13.50
C ALA A 155 11.03 2.01 14.79
N ASP A 156 12.01 2.91 14.96
CA ASP A 156 12.04 3.91 16.04
C ASP A 156 12.36 5.32 15.51
N PRO A 157 11.33 6.09 15.09
CA PRO A 157 11.52 7.43 14.55
C PRO A 157 12.09 8.43 15.57
N ASN A 158 11.95 8.17 16.86
CA ASN A 158 12.32 9.11 17.91
C ASN A 158 13.70 8.83 18.54
N GLY A 159 14.24 7.64 18.31
CA GLY A 159 15.57 7.20 18.72
C GLY A 159 15.66 6.90 20.22
N ASP A 160 14.61 6.34 20.82
CA ASP A 160 14.60 5.87 22.21
C ASP A 160 14.56 4.34 22.39
N ASN A 161 14.80 3.59 21.32
CA ASN A 161 14.85 2.13 21.22
C ASN A 161 13.54 1.45 21.68
N ASP A 162 12.41 2.16 21.58
CA ASP A 162 11.05 1.69 21.87
C ASP A 162 10.19 1.88 20.60
N PRO A 163 9.73 0.80 19.93
CA PRO A 163 9.00 0.90 18.67
C PRO A 163 7.55 1.38 18.83
N ALA A 164 7.18 1.93 19.99
CA ALA A 164 5.82 2.44 20.23
C ALA A 164 5.38 3.57 19.28
N ASP A 165 6.30 4.18 18.54
CA ASP A 165 6.03 5.11 17.46
C ASP A 165 6.55 4.68 16.08
N ALA A 166 6.77 3.37 15.89
CA ALA A 166 7.00 2.76 14.59
C ALA A 166 5.93 3.19 13.57
N LEU A 167 6.33 3.23 12.31
CA LEU A 167 5.41 3.44 11.20
C LEU A 167 4.58 2.17 10.98
N ASP A 168 3.36 2.37 10.51
CA ASP A 168 2.35 1.36 10.19
C ASP A 168 1.64 1.98 8.98
N SER A 169 2.18 1.70 7.81
CA SER A 169 1.91 2.41 6.56
C SER A 169 0.51 2.11 6.05
N ASP A 170 0.05 0.87 6.18
CA ASP A 170 -1.25 0.39 5.74
C ASP A 170 -2.36 0.45 6.84
N LEU A 171 -1.97 0.72 8.10
CA LEU A 171 -2.84 0.82 9.27
C LEU A 171 -3.56 -0.49 9.65
N ASP A 172 -3.03 -1.64 9.26
CA ASP A 172 -3.57 -2.96 9.63
C ASP A 172 -3.31 -3.31 11.11
N GLY A 173 -2.30 -2.66 11.69
CA GLY A 173 -1.87 -2.79 13.09
C GLY A 173 -0.62 -3.63 13.31
N THR A 174 0.06 -4.04 12.26
CA THR A 174 1.43 -4.56 12.23
C THR A 174 2.35 -3.41 11.77
N PRO A 175 3.38 -3.04 12.53
CA PRO A 175 4.32 -2.02 12.06
C PRO A 175 5.15 -2.52 10.88
N ASP A 176 5.54 -1.61 9.98
CA ASP A 176 6.28 -1.92 8.74
C ASP A 176 7.47 -2.86 8.98
N TYR A 177 8.27 -2.63 10.03
CA TYR A 177 9.45 -3.47 10.34
C TYR A 177 9.16 -4.92 10.78
N LEU A 178 7.88 -5.26 10.98
CA LEU A 178 7.38 -6.60 11.27
C LEU A 178 6.38 -7.07 10.20
N ASP A 179 6.12 -6.25 9.19
CA ASP A 179 5.16 -6.53 8.14
C ASP A 179 5.85 -6.67 6.80
N VAL A 180 5.69 -7.85 6.22
CA VAL A 180 6.02 -8.06 4.83
C VAL A 180 4.81 -7.56 4.05
N ASP A 181 4.63 -6.23 4.02
CA ASP A 181 3.56 -5.55 3.28
C ASP A 181 3.54 -6.14 1.86
N ASP A 182 2.39 -6.65 1.43
CA ASP A 182 2.14 -7.33 0.14
C ASP A 182 0.67 -7.10 -0.16
N VAL A 183 0.35 -5.83 -0.44
CA VAL A 183 -1.01 -5.28 -0.38
C VAL A 183 -1.94 -5.91 -1.41
N ASP A 184 -1.44 -6.25 -2.59
CA ASP A 184 -2.13 -7.00 -3.63
C ASP A 184 -2.09 -8.54 -3.45
N GLY A 185 -1.23 -9.03 -2.55
CA GLY A 185 -1.08 -10.44 -2.21
C GLY A 185 -0.49 -11.29 -3.33
N ASP A 186 0.31 -10.71 -4.23
CA ASP A 186 0.98 -11.40 -5.31
C ASP A 186 2.21 -12.21 -4.83
N GLY A 187 2.72 -11.88 -3.65
CA GLY A 187 3.85 -12.52 -2.99
C GLY A 187 5.20 -11.83 -3.18
N VAL A 188 5.21 -10.59 -3.69
CA VAL A 188 6.32 -9.65 -3.68
C VAL A 188 6.00 -8.56 -2.66
N PRO A 189 6.90 -8.26 -1.71
CA PRO A 189 6.61 -7.24 -0.72
C PRO A 189 6.56 -5.84 -1.36
N ASP A 190 5.68 -4.95 -0.92
CA ASP A 190 5.49 -3.56 -1.42
C ASP A 190 6.83 -2.79 -1.45
N SER A 191 7.74 -3.06 -0.49
CA SER A 191 9.08 -2.46 -0.46
C SER A 191 9.96 -2.82 -1.68
N ALA A 192 9.64 -3.91 -2.36
CA ALA A 192 10.35 -4.50 -3.50
C ALA A 192 9.48 -4.70 -4.75
N ASP A 193 8.18 -4.53 -4.64
CA ASP A 193 7.23 -4.49 -5.73
C ASP A 193 7.47 -3.24 -6.60
N LEU A 194 7.00 -3.26 -7.84
CA LEU A 194 7.04 -2.12 -8.75
C LEU A 194 5.64 -1.56 -9.08
N ASP A 195 4.58 -2.22 -8.65
CA ASP A 195 3.18 -2.07 -9.03
C ASP A 195 2.30 -2.63 -7.89
N ASP A 196 2.29 -1.93 -6.74
CA ASP A 196 1.72 -2.40 -5.46
C ASP A 196 0.23 -2.76 -5.54
N ASP A 197 -0.53 -2.14 -6.44
CA ASP A 197 -1.96 -2.44 -6.64
C ASP A 197 -2.24 -3.32 -7.87
N ASN A 198 -1.19 -3.77 -8.58
CA ASN A 198 -1.27 -4.69 -9.70
C ASN A 198 -2.14 -4.17 -10.88
N ASP A 199 -2.30 -2.85 -11.00
CA ASP A 199 -3.03 -2.21 -12.09
C ASP A 199 -2.18 -2.06 -13.36
N GLY A 200 -0.87 -2.26 -13.27
CA GLY A 200 0.09 -2.25 -14.37
C GLY A 200 0.76 -0.90 -14.63
N ILE A 201 0.28 0.18 -14.04
CA ILE A 201 1.03 1.43 -13.85
C ILE A 201 2.09 1.14 -12.76
N LEU A 202 3.14 1.95 -12.67
CA LEU A 202 4.18 1.69 -11.66
C LEU A 202 4.01 2.72 -10.55
N ASP A 203 4.29 2.37 -9.29
CA ASP A 203 4.19 3.32 -8.16
C ASP A 203 5.04 4.57 -8.43
N SER A 204 6.20 4.38 -9.08
CA SER A 204 7.11 5.46 -9.49
C SER A 204 6.57 6.40 -10.59
N VAL A 205 5.52 5.98 -11.29
CA VAL A 205 4.76 6.74 -12.29
C VAL A 205 3.58 7.46 -11.63
N GLU A 206 2.94 6.83 -10.64
CA GLU A 206 1.80 7.38 -9.90
C GLU A 206 2.19 8.41 -8.84
N ASP A 207 3.42 8.31 -8.33
CA ASP A 207 4.00 9.38 -7.53
C ASP A 207 4.33 10.61 -8.39
N ALA A 208 3.55 11.68 -8.20
CA ALA A 208 3.84 13.00 -8.78
C ALA A 208 5.15 13.62 -8.23
N ASN A 209 5.72 13.05 -7.16
CA ASN A 209 6.99 13.36 -6.53
C ASN A 209 7.08 14.85 -6.18
N LEU A 210 6.04 15.32 -5.46
CA LEU A 210 5.84 16.74 -5.15
C LEU A 210 6.88 17.27 -4.16
N ASP A 211 7.49 16.41 -3.36
CA ASP A 211 8.48 16.72 -2.35
C ASP A 211 9.94 16.47 -2.79
N GLY A 212 10.14 15.63 -3.81
CA GLY A 212 11.38 15.49 -4.57
C GLY A 212 12.34 14.42 -4.05
N ASP A 213 11.86 13.39 -3.37
CA ASP A 213 12.67 12.26 -2.91
C ASP A 213 12.54 10.97 -3.76
N ASP A 214 11.66 10.97 -4.76
CA ASP A 214 11.39 9.83 -5.66
C ASP A 214 10.89 8.59 -4.87
N ASN A 215 10.10 8.79 -3.81
CA ASN A 215 9.58 7.74 -2.95
C ASN A 215 8.04 7.86 -2.78
N PRO A 216 7.25 6.90 -3.32
CA PRO A 216 5.79 6.97 -3.30
C PRO A 216 5.20 6.93 -1.87
N PHE A 217 5.90 6.28 -0.94
CA PHE A 217 5.46 6.14 0.46
C PHE A 217 5.57 7.43 1.29
N THR A 218 6.16 8.50 0.75
CA THR A 218 6.34 9.78 1.45
C THR A 218 5.60 10.93 0.79
N ASP A 219 4.62 11.51 1.52
CA ASP A 219 3.70 12.54 0.97
C ASP A 219 2.99 12.04 -0.31
N PRO A 220 2.33 10.88 -0.25
CA PRO A 220 1.76 10.22 -1.42
C PRO A 220 0.76 11.12 -2.15
N THR A 221 0.70 10.94 -3.47
CA THR A 221 -0.32 11.59 -4.30
C THR A 221 -1.64 10.84 -4.12
N ASP A 222 -2.72 11.59 -3.92
CA ASP A 222 -4.10 11.12 -3.72
C ASP A 222 -4.97 12.12 -4.50
N THR A 223 -5.36 11.74 -5.71
CA THR A 223 -5.94 12.64 -6.73
C THR A 223 -7.39 12.99 -6.39
N ASP A 224 -8.20 12.01 -6.04
CA ASP A 224 -9.62 12.19 -5.75
C ASP A 224 -9.89 12.62 -4.28
N GLY A 225 -8.93 12.37 -3.38
CA GLY A 225 -8.98 12.75 -1.97
C GLY A 225 -9.78 11.79 -1.09
N ASP A 226 -9.94 10.53 -1.47
CA ASP A 226 -10.69 9.52 -0.72
C ASP A 226 -9.89 8.94 0.47
N GLY A 227 -8.56 9.04 0.39
CA GLY A 227 -7.60 8.61 1.41
C GLY A 227 -6.77 7.38 1.04
N ILE A 228 -6.96 6.81 -0.15
CA ILE A 228 -6.10 5.79 -0.76
C ILE A 228 -5.09 6.52 -1.68
N PRO A 229 -3.78 6.30 -1.50
CA PRO A 229 -2.77 6.81 -2.44
C PRO A 229 -2.96 6.29 -3.86
N ASN A 230 -2.63 7.08 -4.88
CA ASN A 230 -2.76 6.68 -6.29
C ASN A 230 -2.01 5.39 -6.66
N PHE A 231 -0.92 5.03 -5.95
CA PHE A 231 -0.19 3.78 -6.24
C PHE A 231 -0.80 2.56 -5.53
N LEU A 232 -1.90 2.76 -4.80
CA LEU A 232 -2.68 1.76 -4.09
C LEU A 232 -4.16 1.80 -4.50
N ASP A 233 -4.51 2.60 -5.51
CA ASP A 233 -5.86 2.99 -5.88
C ASP A 233 -6.09 2.68 -7.36
N GLN A 234 -6.91 1.67 -7.66
CA GLN A 234 -7.14 1.23 -9.02
C GLN A 234 -8.18 2.10 -9.79
N ASP A 235 -8.66 3.21 -9.21
CA ASP A 235 -9.57 4.21 -9.81
C ASP A 235 -9.21 5.60 -9.26
N ALA A 236 -7.97 6.04 -9.49
CA ALA A 236 -7.32 7.13 -8.73
C ALA A 236 -7.99 8.51 -8.86
N ASP A 237 -8.83 8.75 -9.87
CA ASP A 237 -9.65 9.96 -9.96
C ASP A 237 -11.12 9.78 -9.54
N GLY A 238 -11.51 8.54 -9.24
CA GLY A 238 -12.77 8.14 -8.60
C GLY A 238 -13.98 8.32 -9.51
N ASP A 239 -13.80 8.15 -10.83
CA ASP A 239 -14.83 8.35 -11.83
C ASP A 239 -15.58 7.03 -12.17
N GLY A 240 -14.98 5.89 -11.82
CA GLY A 240 -15.53 4.55 -11.97
C GLY A 240 -14.96 3.76 -13.17
N ILE A 241 -14.09 4.34 -14.00
CA ILE A 241 -13.34 3.65 -15.06
C ILE A 241 -11.93 3.34 -14.51
N PRO A 242 -11.58 2.06 -14.28
CA PRO A 242 -10.32 1.74 -13.58
C PRO A 242 -9.04 2.14 -14.32
N ASP A 243 -7.99 2.44 -13.56
CA ASP A 243 -6.69 2.94 -14.00
C ASP A 243 -6.01 2.00 -15.01
N ASN A 244 -6.13 0.69 -14.82
CA ASN A 244 -5.67 -0.32 -15.78
C ASN A 244 -6.25 -0.12 -17.19
N VAL A 245 -7.50 0.35 -17.27
CA VAL A 245 -8.23 0.62 -18.53
C VAL A 245 -7.78 1.96 -19.11
N GLU A 246 -7.69 3.00 -18.28
CA GLU A 246 -7.41 4.37 -18.69
C GLU A 246 -5.91 4.62 -18.96
N GLY A 247 -5.02 3.95 -18.24
CA GLY A 247 -3.59 3.99 -18.50
C GLY A 247 -3.21 3.49 -19.90
N GLN A 248 -4.09 2.74 -20.58
CA GLN A 248 -3.83 2.14 -21.89
C GLN A 248 -4.64 2.77 -23.02
N THR A 249 -4.07 2.83 -24.23
CA THR A 249 -4.87 3.13 -25.44
C THR A 249 -5.95 2.05 -25.66
N THR A 250 -7.16 2.42 -26.07
CA THR A 250 -8.25 1.47 -26.40
C THR A 250 -7.81 0.35 -27.36
N ALA A 251 -7.12 0.71 -28.46
CA ALA A 251 -6.67 -0.27 -29.45
C ALA A 251 -5.48 -1.15 -28.99
N GLY A 252 -4.77 -0.70 -27.96
CA GLY A 252 -3.59 -1.35 -27.39
C GLY A 252 -3.86 -2.12 -26.11
N TYR A 253 -5.05 -1.98 -25.53
CA TYR A 253 -5.44 -2.57 -24.25
C TYR A 253 -5.08 -4.06 -24.16
N THR A 254 -4.43 -4.39 -23.06
CA THR A 254 -4.11 -5.75 -22.64
C THR A 254 -4.53 -5.91 -21.19
N PRO A 255 -5.42 -6.86 -20.86
CA PRO A 255 -5.76 -7.14 -19.46
C PRO A 255 -4.60 -7.85 -18.74
N PRO A 256 -4.57 -7.87 -17.41
CA PRO A 256 -3.55 -8.58 -16.64
C PRO A 256 -3.56 -10.08 -16.96
N SER A 257 -2.40 -10.74 -16.87
CA SER A 257 -2.29 -12.18 -17.11
C SER A 257 -2.35 -13.03 -15.83
N GLY A 258 -2.12 -12.40 -14.67
CA GLY A 258 -1.85 -13.04 -13.39
C GLY A 258 -0.54 -13.84 -13.42
N VAL A 259 0.44 -13.39 -14.19
CA VAL A 259 1.74 -14.04 -14.33
C VAL A 259 2.85 -13.03 -14.20
N ASP A 260 3.55 -13.09 -13.07
CA ASP A 260 4.89 -12.54 -12.92
C ASP A 260 5.91 -13.70 -12.95
N ALA A 261 6.72 -13.75 -14.01
CA ALA A 261 7.68 -14.84 -14.18
C ALA A 261 9.02 -14.63 -13.45
N ASP A 262 9.34 -13.40 -13.03
CA ASP A 262 10.60 -13.09 -12.38
C ASP A 262 10.53 -12.53 -10.96
N GLY A 263 9.33 -12.29 -10.44
CA GLY A 263 9.08 -12.01 -9.02
C GLY A 263 9.46 -10.58 -8.68
N ASN A 264 8.98 -9.61 -9.44
CA ASN A 264 9.15 -8.18 -9.21
C ASN A 264 7.81 -7.42 -9.16
N GLY A 265 6.70 -8.15 -9.01
CA GLY A 265 5.36 -7.58 -8.79
C GLY A 265 4.59 -7.26 -10.07
N LEU A 266 5.26 -6.56 -10.99
CA LEU A 266 4.66 -6.20 -12.28
C LEU A 266 4.30 -7.42 -13.18
N ASP A 267 3.05 -7.50 -13.64
CA ASP A 267 2.59 -8.56 -14.56
C ASP A 267 3.38 -8.60 -15.91
N ASP A 268 3.74 -9.82 -16.35
CA ASP A 268 4.46 -10.10 -17.60
C ASP A 268 3.82 -9.43 -18.85
N ASN A 269 2.50 -9.16 -18.84
CA ASN A 269 1.80 -8.50 -19.96
C ASN A 269 2.19 -7.02 -20.10
N TYR A 270 2.57 -6.36 -19.02
CA TYR A 270 2.99 -4.96 -18.99
C TYR A 270 4.48 -4.79 -19.26
N GLU A 271 5.16 -5.90 -19.55
CA GLU A 271 6.58 -5.92 -19.86
C GLU A 271 6.89 -6.35 -21.29
N ASN A 272 7.92 -5.72 -21.89
CA ASN A 272 8.43 -6.23 -23.17
C ASN A 272 9.11 -7.60 -23.02
N THR A 273 9.74 -7.84 -21.87
CA THR A 273 10.34 -9.10 -21.45
C THR A 273 10.42 -9.17 -19.93
N PRO A 274 10.08 -10.32 -19.30
CA PRO A 274 10.14 -10.47 -17.84
C PRO A 274 11.41 -9.88 -17.23
N GLY A 275 11.23 -8.91 -16.34
CA GLY A 275 12.24 -8.15 -15.60
C GLY A 275 12.75 -6.90 -16.29
N SER A 276 11.97 -6.33 -17.19
CA SER A 276 12.25 -5.03 -17.78
C SER A 276 11.64 -3.86 -17.02
N GLY A 277 10.58 -4.07 -16.24
CA GLY A 277 10.00 -3.09 -15.31
C GLY A 277 9.62 -1.79 -16.02
N GLU A 278 8.85 -1.89 -17.10
CA GLU A 278 8.47 -0.73 -17.91
C GLU A 278 7.07 -0.23 -17.64
N GLY A 279 6.19 -1.11 -17.15
CA GLY A 279 4.78 -0.84 -16.89
C GLY A 279 3.99 -0.37 -18.11
N ILE A 280 2.76 0.01 -17.82
CA ILE A 280 1.91 0.81 -18.67
C ILE A 280 2.55 2.20 -18.77
N SER A 281 2.51 2.77 -19.97
CA SER A 281 2.85 4.18 -20.18
C SER A 281 1.52 4.91 -20.28
N PRO A 282 1.09 5.65 -19.24
CA PRO A 282 -0.25 6.23 -19.18
C PRO A 282 -0.61 7.00 -20.45
N GLU A 283 -1.79 6.72 -20.99
CA GLU A 283 -2.35 7.47 -22.10
C GLU A 283 -2.78 8.87 -21.63
N ASN A 284 -2.75 9.81 -22.55
CA ASN A 284 -3.23 11.17 -22.33
C ASN A 284 -3.88 11.60 -23.65
N THR A 285 -5.19 11.41 -23.74
CA THR A 285 -5.97 11.44 -24.97
C THR A 285 -5.96 12.82 -25.59
N ASP A 286 -6.11 13.87 -24.79
CA ASP A 286 -6.21 15.24 -25.26
C ASP A 286 -4.83 15.96 -25.41
N GLY A 287 -3.81 15.49 -24.70
CA GLY A 287 -2.47 16.03 -24.64
C GLY A 287 -2.31 17.36 -23.88
N ALA A 288 -3.26 17.81 -23.06
CA ALA A 288 -3.28 19.13 -22.43
C ALA A 288 -3.06 19.13 -20.90
N ASP A 289 -3.65 18.17 -20.19
CA ASP A 289 -3.68 18.05 -18.72
C ASP A 289 -3.16 16.69 -18.23
N GLN A 290 -3.87 16.02 -17.32
CA GLN A 290 -3.35 14.85 -16.62
C GLN A 290 -3.47 13.63 -17.55
N PRO A 291 -2.70 12.55 -17.34
CA PRO A 291 -3.01 11.29 -18.01
C PRO A 291 -4.44 10.85 -17.69
N ASP A 292 -5.03 10.06 -18.57
CA ASP A 292 -6.47 9.73 -18.54
C ASP A 292 -6.91 9.18 -17.18
N TYR A 293 -6.14 8.25 -16.59
CA TYR A 293 -6.43 7.68 -15.24
C TYR A 293 -6.46 8.68 -14.07
N LEU A 294 -6.10 9.95 -14.32
CA LEU A 294 -6.12 11.04 -13.34
C LEU A 294 -7.01 12.21 -13.81
N ASP A 295 -7.76 12.06 -14.90
CA ASP A 295 -8.45 13.14 -15.59
C ASP A 295 -9.94 12.85 -15.84
N LEU A 296 -10.80 13.49 -15.04
CA LEU A 296 -12.27 13.38 -15.08
C LEU A 296 -12.98 13.76 -16.41
N ASP A 297 -12.24 14.16 -17.45
CA ASP A 297 -12.68 14.58 -18.79
C ASP A 297 -11.50 14.33 -19.76
N SER A 298 -11.24 13.05 -20.05
CA SER A 298 -10.04 12.55 -20.74
C SER A 298 -9.79 13.15 -22.13
N ASP A 299 -10.85 13.56 -22.83
CA ASP A 299 -10.75 14.17 -24.16
C ASP A 299 -11.04 15.68 -24.21
N ASN A 300 -11.40 16.25 -23.06
CA ASN A 300 -11.61 17.67 -22.82
C ASN A 300 -12.73 18.27 -23.69
N ASP A 301 -13.77 17.49 -23.97
CA ASP A 301 -14.92 17.91 -24.76
C ASP A 301 -16.04 18.54 -23.91
N GLY A 302 -15.93 18.45 -22.57
CA GLY A 302 -16.81 19.11 -21.61
C GLY A 302 -17.98 18.26 -21.12
N VAL A 303 -18.05 17.00 -21.51
CA VAL A 303 -18.73 15.95 -20.75
C VAL A 303 -17.70 15.30 -19.81
N ALA A 304 -18.15 14.50 -18.84
CA ALA A 304 -17.24 13.88 -17.88
C ALA A 304 -17.22 12.38 -18.13
N ASP A 305 -16.08 11.75 -17.92
CA ASP A 305 -15.81 10.35 -18.21
C ASP A 305 -16.82 9.42 -17.51
N ALA A 306 -17.09 9.65 -16.22
CA ALA A 306 -18.16 8.98 -15.47
C ALA A 306 -19.58 9.10 -16.07
N THR A 307 -19.84 10.10 -16.92
CA THR A 307 -21.11 10.22 -17.67
C THR A 307 -21.04 9.44 -18.97
N GLU A 308 -20.00 9.64 -19.76
CA GLU A 308 -19.82 8.99 -21.06
C GLU A 308 -19.65 7.48 -20.93
N GLY A 309 -18.79 7.02 -20.02
CA GLY A 309 -18.54 5.62 -19.75
C GLY A 309 -19.79 4.84 -19.33
N PHE A 310 -20.79 5.50 -18.73
CA PHE A 310 -21.90 4.83 -18.05
C PHE A 310 -23.33 5.25 -18.45
N ASP A 311 -23.55 6.18 -19.38
CA ASP A 311 -24.89 6.47 -19.96
C ASP A 311 -25.31 5.52 -21.11
N THR A 312 -25.65 4.28 -20.78
CA THR A 312 -26.05 3.28 -21.79
C THR A 312 -27.39 3.61 -22.48
N ASN A 313 -28.19 4.52 -21.91
CA ASN A 313 -29.50 4.87 -22.44
C ASN A 313 -29.54 6.20 -23.21
N SER A 314 -28.39 6.88 -23.27
CA SER A 314 -28.16 8.14 -23.99
C SER A 314 -29.14 9.23 -23.57
N ASP A 315 -29.40 9.37 -22.27
CA ASP A 315 -30.28 10.42 -21.72
C ASP A 315 -29.54 11.57 -21.00
N GLY A 316 -28.22 11.65 -21.18
CA GLY A 316 -27.31 12.64 -20.61
C GLY A 316 -27.04 12.39 -19.13
N ILE A 317 -27.30 11.18 -18.64
CA ILE A 317 -27.17 10.82 -17.23
C ILE A 317 -26.62 9.39 -17.12
N ALA A 318 -25.48 9.26 -16.42
CA ALA A 318 -24.91 7.96 -16.08
C ALA A 318 -25.95 6.99 -15.45
N ASP A 319 -26.07 5.79 -16.02
CA ASP A 319 -26.95 4.73 -15.52
C ASP A 319 -26.35 4.02 -14.29
N THR A 320 -25.02 3.93 -14.24
CA THR A 320 -24.24 3.46 -13.09
C THR A 320 -23.71 4.67 -12.33
N VAL A 321 -23.80 4.64 -11.00
CA VAL A 321 -23.32 5.72 -10.13
C VAL A 321 -22.62 5.13 -8.91
N PRO A 322 -21.64 5.80 -8.31
CA PRO A 322 -20.92 5.28 -7.15
C PRO A 322 -21.83 4.89 -5.97
N ALA A 323 -21.56 3.76 -5.34
CA ALA A 323 -22.15 3.32 -4.08
C ALA A 323 -21.72 4.20 -2.89
N ASN A 324 -20.61 4.94 -3.04
CA ASN A 324 -19.86 5.60 -1.99
C ASN A 324 -19.41 4.57 -0.92
N SER A 325 -18.91 3.44 -1.40
CA SER A 325 -18.52 2.28 -0.60
C SER A 325 -17.51 1.49 -1.40
N ASP A 326 -16.37 1.25 -0.78
CA ASP A 326 -15.32 0.34 -1.22
C ASP A 326 -15.08 -0.58 0.01
N LEU A 327 -15.30 -1.88 -0.18
CA LEU A 327 -15.36 -2.84 0.93
C LEU A 327 -14.01 -3.50 1.21
N ASP A 328 -13.19 -3.61 0.18
CA ASP A 328 -11.88 -4.24 0.14
C ASP A 328 -10.74 -3.24 0.27
N GLY A 329 -10.95 -1.99 -0.14
CA GLY A 329 -9.95 -0.93 -0.03
C GLY A 329 -9.03 -0.82 -1.24
N ASP A 330 -9.43 -1.28 -2.42
CA ASP A 330 -8.61 -1.22 -3.64
C ASP A 330 -8.90 0.00 -4.53
N GLY A 331 -9.72 0.93 -4.05
CA GLY A 331 -10.06 2.16 -4.78
C GLY A 331 -11.28 2.04 -5.69
N ILE A 332 -11.59 0.85 -6.19
CA ILE A 332 -12.75 0.65 -7.07
C ILE A 332 -14.04 0.60 -6.25
N ASP A 333 -14.95 1.56 -6.45
CA ASP A 333 -16.24 1.54 -5.74
C ASP A 333 -17.07 0.28 -6.03
N ASP A 334 -17.76 -0.24 -5.00
CA ASP A 334 -18.58 -1.47 -4.99
C ASP A 334 -19.55 -1.63 -6.19
N ASN A 335 -19.96 -0.53 -6.84
CA ASN A 335 -20.82 -0.59 -8.03
C ASN A 335 -20.06 -0.81 -9.35
N PHE A 336 -18.77 -0.50 -9.40
CA PHE A 336 -17.86 -0.69 -10.53
C PHE A 336 -16.93 -1.87 -10.34
N ASP A 337 -16.86 -2.46 -9.15
CA ASP A 337 -16.04 -3.64 -8.89
C ASP A 337 -16.80 -4.99 -9.10
N THR A 338 -16.05 -6.01 -9.54
CA THR A 338 -16.49 -7.38 -9.84
C THR A 338 -16.34 -8.33 -8.66
N ASP A 339 -15.40 -8.10 -7.74
CA ASP A 339 -15.18 -8.87 -6.52
C ASP A 339 -15.01 -7.99 -5.28
N PRO A 340 -16.12 -7.42 -4.71
CA PRO A 340 -16.06 -6.35 -3.69
C PRO A 340 -15.72 -6.85 -2.29
N ASN A 341 -14.88 -7.87 -2.21
CA ASN A 341 -14.34 -8.45 -0.99
C ASN A 341 -12.91 -9.01 -1.23
N GLY A 342 -12.34 -8.80 -2.41
CA GLY A 342 -11.05 -9.28 -2.86
C GLY A 342 -10.29 -8.16 -3.56
N ALA A 343 -9.62 -7.34 -2.73
CA ALA A 343 -8.75 -6.25 -3.14
C ALA A 343 -7.78 -6.68 -4.25
N TYR A 344 -7.60 -5.82 -5.24
CA TYR A 344 -6.57 -5.92 -6.29
C TYR A 344 -6.68 -7.14 -7.21
N THR A 345 -7.76 -7.94 -7.09
CA THR A 345 -7.89 -9.19 -7.87
C THR A 345 -8.41 -9.01 -9.29
N ASP A 346 -8.97 -7.84 -9.60
CA ASP A 346 -9.54 -7.50 -10.90
C ASP A 346 -9.35 -5.99 -11.20
N PRO A 347 -8.12 -5.56 -11.56
CA PRO A 347 -7.79 -4.15 -11.77
C PRO A 347 -8.56 -3.49 -12.93
N SER A 348 -9.31 -4.26 -13.71
CA SER A 348 -10.18 -3.74 -14.78
C SER A 348 -11.64 -3.52 -14.32
N GLY A 349 -11.93 -3.84 -13.06
CA GLY A 349 -13.26 -3.83 -12.47
C GLY A 349 -14.30 -4.62 -13.26
N ASN A 350 -15.57 -4.34 -12.98
CA ASN A 350 -16.72 -4.94 -13.68
C ASN A 350 -17.02 -4.26 -15.03
N VAL A 351 -16.24 -3.22 -15.34
CA VAL A 351 -16.42 -2.31 -16.46
C VAL A 351 -15.88 -2.92 -17.75
N VAL A 352 -14.70 -3.55 -17.71
CA VAL A 352 -14.05 -4.13 -18.90
C VAL A 352 -13.63 -5.59 -18.69
N ASP A 353 -14.32 -6.53 -19.35
CA ASP A 353 -13.97 -7.98 -19.32
C ASP A 353 -12.95 -8.33 -20.42
N THR A 354 -13.01 -7.69 -21.60
CA THR A 354 -12.15 -8.09 -22.73
C THR A 354 -11.68 -6.99 -23.67
N ASP A 355 -12.46 -5.94 -23.90
CA ASP A 355 -12.17 -4.95 -24.94
C ASP A 355 -12.91 -3.63 -24.64
N PRO A 356 -12.22 -2.58 -24.16
CA PRO A 356 -12.83 -1.30 -23.82
C PRO A 356 -13.68 -0.74 -24.96
N ALA A 357 -13.27 -0.93 -26.22
CA ALA A 357 -14.01 -0.48 -27.41
C ALA A 357 -15.42 -1.08 -27.56
N THR A 358 -15.73 -2.15 -26.83
CA THR A 358 -17.04 -2.82 -26.90
C THR A 358 -17.72 -3.03 -25.55
N ASP A 359 -16.98 -2.88 -24.47
CA ASP A 359 -17.45 -3.08 -23.11
C ASP A 359 -17.90 -1.73 -22.49
N LEU A 360 -17.21 -0.62 -22.81
CA LEU A 360 -17.64 0.75 -22.50
C LEU A 360 -18.64 1.29 -23.54
N ASN A 361 -19.34 2.37 -23.16
CA ASN A 361 -20.23 3.07 -24.08
C ASN A 361 -19.45 3.66 -25.26
N ASN A 362 -20.06 3.53 -26.43
CA ASN A 362 -19.58 4.08 -27.69
C ASN A 362 -20.81 4.30 -28.58
N THR A 363 -21.22 5.54 -28.72
CA THR A 363 -22.51 5.95 -29.28
C THR A 363 -22.59 5.67 -30.78
N ASP A 364 -21.54 6.00 -31.53
CA ASP A 364 -21.52 5.75 -32.96
C ASP A 364 -21.05 4.33 -33.36
N THR A 365 -20.49 3.58 -32.41
CA THR A 365 -19.90 2.24 -32.51
C THR A 365 -18.65 2.10 -33.39
N THR A 366 -17.97 3.22 -33.65
CA THR A 366 -16.73 3.33 -34.40
C THR A 366 -15.69 4.07 -33.57
N ASP A 367 -14.44 4.01 -34.00
CA ASP A 367 -13.32 4.72 -33.37
C ASP A 367 -13.15 4.48 -31.84
N GLU A 368 -13.08 5.51 -31.00
CA GLU A 368 -12.80 5.42 -29.54
C GLU A 368 -14.11 5.33 -28.71
N PRO A 369 -14.10 4.85 -27.47
CA PRO A 369 -15.25 4.97 -26.56
C PRO A 369 -15.57 6.44 -26.25
N ASP A 370 -16.80 6.74 -25.86
CA ASP A 370 -17.32 8.11 -25.74
C ASP A 370 -16.43 9.00 -24.85
N TYR A 371 -15.98 8.52 -23.68
CA TYR A 371 -15.08 9.28 -22.77
C TYR A 371 -13.72 9.69 -23.37
N ARG A 372 -13.39 9.20 -24.58
CA ARG A 372 -12.17 9.51 -25.33
C ARG A 372 -12.46 10.06 -26.74
N ASP A 373 -13.71 10.29 -27.11
CA ASP A 373 -14.10 10.73 -28.46
C ASP A 373 -14.79 12.10 -28.48
N THR A 374 -14.03 13.12 -28.87
CA THR A 374 -14.50 14.52 -28.95
C THR A 374 -15.69 14.82 -29.89
N ASP A 375 -16.24 13.80 -30.55
CA ASP A 375 -17.38 13.77 -31.50
C ASP A 375 -18.11 12.41 -31.32
N ASP A 376 -18.72 12.21 -30.15
CA ASP A 376 -19.34 10.96 -29.65
C ASP A 376 -20.26 10.22 -30.62
N ASP A 377 -21.07 10.97 -31.38
CA ASP A 377 -22.01 10.39 -32.34
C ASP A 377 -21.44 10.33 -33.77
N ASN A 378 -20.21 10.85 -33.92
CA ASN A 378 -19.40 10.93 -35.12
C ASN A 378 -20.14 11.53 -36.32
N ASP A 379 -21.03 12.49 -36.07
CA ASP A 379 -21.76 13.20 -37.10
C ASP A 379 -20.88 14.27 -37.80
N GLY A 380 -19.80 14.70 -37.15
CA GLY A 380 -18.85 15.70 -37.63
C GLY A 380 -18.98 17.08 -36.96
N VAL A 381 -19.78 17.21 -35.92
CA VAL A 381 -19.87 18.35 -35.01
C VAL A 381 -19.29 17.91 -33.65
N PRO A 382 -18.21 18.54 -33.16
CA PRO A 382 -17.64 18.15 -31.87
C PRO A 382 -18.60 18.44 -30.71
N THR A 383 -18.66 17.54 -29.73
CA THR A 383 -19.48 17.59 -28.50
C THR A 383 -19.40 18.95 -27.81
N LEU A 384 -18.18 19.47 -27.60
CA LEU A 384 -17.94 20.79 -26.98
C LEU A 384 -18.66 21.95 -27.69
N THR A 385 -19.06 21.78 -28.96
CA THR A 385 -19.75 22.80 -29.75
C THR A 385 -21.27 22.65 -29.78
N GLU A 386 -21.79 21.59 -29.19
CA GLU A 386 -23.20 21.22 -29.11
C GLU A 386 -23.87 21.64 -27.81
N ASP A 387 -23.13 22.35 -26.95
CA ASP A 387 -23.65 23.27 -25.93
C ASP A 387 -24.33 24.49 -26.60
N VAL A 388 -25.57 24.27 -27.08
CA VAL A 388 -26.43 25.23 -27.77
C VAL A 388 -26.72 26.46 -26.90
N ASP A 389 -26.86 26.23 -25.61
CA ASP A 389 -27.19 27.19 -24.56
C ASP A 389 -25.98 28.08 -24.16
N ALA A 390 -24.78 27.53 -24.30
CA ALA A 390 -23.49 28.05 -23.90
C ALA A 390 -23.33 28.19 -22.37
N ASP A 391 -23.87 27.24 -21.61
CA ASP A 391 -23.71 27.17 -20.15
C ASP A 391 -22.59 26.24 -19.67
N GLY A 392 -21.97 25.51 -20.59
CA GLY A 392 -20.83 24.62 -20.38
C GLY A 392 -21.22 23.21 -19.93
N ASP A 393 -22.42 22.76 -20.29
CA ASP A 393 -22.94 21.42 -19.96
C ASP A 393 -23.72 20.86 -21.17
N PRO A 394 -23.04 20.14 -22.09
CA PRO A 394 -23.68 19.54 -23.28
C PRO A 394 -24.75 18.50 -22.92
N THR A 395 -24.66 17.87 -21.74
CA THR A 395 -25.53 16.75 -21.33
C THR A 395 -27.01 17.10 -21.22
N ASN A 396 -27.34 18.40 -21.18
CA ASN A 396 -28.71 18.88 -20.95
C ASN A 396 -29.37 19.56 -22.16
N ASP A 397 -28.63 19.74 -23.26
CA ASP A 397 -29.14 20.34 -24.48
C ASP A 397 -29.79 19.28 -25.37
N ASP A 398 -31.10 19.43 -25.62
CA ASP A 398 -31.96 18.50 -26.38
C ASP A 398 -32.88 19.34 -27.29
N THR A 399 -32.45 19.51 -28.54
CA THR A 399 -33.01 20.47 -29.49
C THR A 399 -34.40 20.05 -30.00
N ASP A 400 -34.64 18.76 -30.23
CA ASP A 400 -35.92 18.23 -30.72
C ASP A 400 -36.89 17.80 -29.59
N GLY A 401 -36.37 17.59 -28.38
CA GLY A 401 -37.11 17.23 -27.18
C GLY A 401 -37.43 15.73 -27.06
N ASP A 402 -36.67 14.84 -27.70
CA ASP A 402 -36.91 13.39 -27.70
C ASP A 402 -36.28 12.65 -26.51
N GLY A 403 -35.37 13.32 -25.80
CA GLY A 403 -34.69 12.83 -24.61
C GLY A 403 -33.25 12.37 -24.81
N THR A 404 -32.75 12.41 -26.05
CA THR A 404 -31.32 12.23 -26.36
C THR A 404 -30.67 13.61 -26.40
N PRO A 405 -29.58 13.87 -25.66
CA PRO A 405 -28.83 15.11 -25.79
C PRO A 405 -28.24 15.28 -27.19
N ASP A 406 -28.05 16.54 -27.61
CA ASP A 406 -27.60 16.88 -28.97
C ASP A 406 -26.26 16.21 -29.32
N TYR A 407 -25.32 16.11 -28.37
CA TYR A 407 -24.01 15.47 -28.58
C TYR A 407 -24.04 13.95 -28.82
N LEU A 408 -25.17 13.31 -28.50
CA LEU A 408 -25.41 11.88 -28.76
C LEU A 408 -26.44 11.66 -29.88
N ASP A 409 -26.90 12.72 -30.56
CA ASP A 409 -27.93 12.66 -31.61
C ASP A 409 -27.50 13.29 -32.94
N SER A 410 -27.14 12.39 -33.86
CA SER A 410 -26.72 12.75 -35.22
C SER A 410 -27.74 13.56 -36.05
N ASP A 411 -29.00 13.69 -35.62
CA ASP A 411 -30.06 14.52 -36.24
C ASP A 411 -30.77 15.35 -35.15
N ASP A 412 -30.01 16.21 -34.47
CA ASP A 412 -30.37 17.03 -33.28
C ASP A 412 -31.75 17.73 -33.32
N ASP A 413 -32.25 18.08 -34.51
CA ASP A 413 -33.53 18.76 -34.71
C ASP A 413 -34.67 17.85 -35.25
N GLY A 414 -34.34 16.59 -35.53
CA GLY A 414 -35.22 15.52 -35.98
C GLY A 414 -35.83 15.76 -37.37
N ASP A 415 -35.19 16.55 -38.23
CA ASP A 415 -35.67 16.83 -39.59
C ASP A 415 -35.26 15.79 -40.66
N GLY A 416 -34.30 14.93 -40.32
CA GLY A 416 -33.76 13.86 -41.14
C GLY A 416 -32.53 14.27 -41.95
N VAL A 417 -31.75 15.24 -41.46
CA VAL A 417 -30.50 15.74 -42.05
C VAL A 417 -29.46 15.80 -40.94
N ASP A 418 -28.38 15.05 -41.11
CA ASP A 418 -27.29 15.00 -40.13
C ASP A 418 -26.81 16.41 -39.72
N THR A 419 -26.57 16.66 -38.42
CA THR A 419 -26.30 17.99 -37.83
C THR A 419 -25.14 18.69 -38.56
N ALA A 420 -24.06 17.97 -38.88
CA ALA A 420 -22.94 18.50 -39.66
C ALA A 420 -23.30 18.96 -41.10
N LEU A 421 -24.37 18.43 -41.69
CA LEU A 421 -24.79 18.73 -43.07
C LEU A 421 -25.75 19.90 -43.19
N GLU A 422 -26.34 20.37 -42.10
CA GLU A 422 -27.28 21.49 -42.09
C GLU A 422 -26.64 22.79 -42.60
N ASN A 423 -25.36 22.98 -42.32
CA ASN A 423 -24.61 24.16 -42.75
C ASN A 423 -24.21 24.16 -44.25
N TYR A 424 -24.49 23.08 -45.02
CA TYR A 424 -24.00 22.91 -46.41
C TYR A 424 -25.00 23.25 -47.52
N ASP A 425 -26.31 23.23 -47.26
CA ASP A 425 -27.33 23.37 -48.30
C ASP A 425 -27.69 24.84 -48.63
N GLY A 426 -27.35 25.75 -47.71
CA GLY A 426 -27.47 27.20 -47.87
C GLY A 426 -28.87 27.76 -47.67
N ASP A 427 -29.77 27.06 -46.99
CA ASP A 427 -31.10 27.55 -46.63
C ASP A 427 -31.18 28.32 -45.29
N ASN A 428 -30.11 28.29 -44.49
CA ASN A 428 -30.07 28.94 -43.16
C ASN A 428 -31.26 28.52 -42.28
N ASP A 429 -31.68 27.26 -42.31
CA ASP A 429 -32.45 26.78 -41.18
C ASP A 429 -31.53 26.81 -39.94
N PRO A 430 -31.98 27.47 -38.85
CA PRO A 430 -31.22 27.46 -37.60
C PRO A 430 -31.35 26.07 -36.94
N PRO A 431 -30.46 25.72 -35.99
CA PRO A 431 -30.56 24.52 -35.11
C PRO A 431 -31.77 24.62 -34.15
N THR A 432 -32.84 25.25 -34.60
CA THR A 432 -34.05 25.54 -33.84
C THR A 432 -35.20 25.64 -34.83
N ARG A 433 -35.65 24.50 -35.39
CA ARG A 433 -36.91 24.49 -36.12
C ARG A 433 -37.85 23.35 -35.74
N THR A 434 -38.50 23.59 -34.59
CA THR A 434 -39.90 23.17 -34.35
C THR A 434 -40.77 23.38 -35.62
N ARG A 435 -41.03 22.27 -36.33
CA ARG A 435 -41.94 22.21 -37.48
C ARG A 435 -43.34 22.63 -37.04
N THR A 436 -43.67 23.91 -37.18
CA THR A 436 -45.06 24.33 -37.16
C THR A 436 -45.73 23.86 -38.46
N ALA A 437 -46.39 22.71 -38.34
CA ALA A 437 -47.24 22.10 -39.34
C ALA A 437 -48.21 23.13 -39.96
N THR A 438 -47.82 23.72 -41.09
CA THR A 438 -48.73 24.55 -41.87
C THR A 438 -49.63 23.63 -42.70
N VAL A 439 -50.78 23.29 -42.12
CA VAL A 439 -51.88 22.61 -42.79
C VAL A 439 -52.35 23.46 -43.97
N HIS A 440 -51.89 23.14 -45.17
CA HIS A 440 -52.47 23.65 -46.41
C HIS A 440 -53.85 23.00 -46.62
N GLN A 441 -54.89 23.59 -46.03
CA GLN A 441 -56.27 23.33 -46.42
C GLN A 441 -56.51 23.94 -47.80
N THR A 442 -56.47 23.10 -48.84
CA THR A 442 -57.03 23.45 -50.15
C THR A 442 -58.56 23.33 -50.09
N THR A 443 -59.27 24.46 -50.26
CA THR A 443 -60.69 24.50 -50.63
C THR A 443 -60.89 24.64 -52.12
#